data_AF-A0A353PIG5-F1
#
_entry.id   AF-A0A353PIG5-F1
#
_cell.length_a   1.000
_cell.length_b   1.000
_cell.length_c   1.000
_cell.angle_alpha   90.00
_cell.angle_beta   90.00
_cell.angle_gamma   90.00
#
_symmetry.space_group_name_H-M   'P 1'
#
loop_
_entity.id
_entity.type
_entity.pdbx_description
1 polymer ?
#
loop_
_entity_poly.entity_id
_entity_poly.type
_entity_poly.pdbx_seq_one_letter_code
_entity_poly.pdbx_strand_id
1 'polypeptide(L)'
;MKKDIKKQAIIFILFLGIISFFSDFTHEGARSIYGQYLNVIGASAFIVAFTAGLGEFIGQALRLLTGIIADKTKKYWTMMILGYAVNLLAIPLLALVKPSIWYVAVILILIERVGKAIRSPAKSALTS
;
A
#
# COMPACT_ATOMS: atom_id res chain seq x y z
N MET A 1 -8.66 -14.98 -32.81
CA MET A 1 -9.31 -15.26 -31.51
C MET A 1 -8.31 -15.68 -30.41
N LYS A 2 -7.73 -16.91 -30.40
CA LYS A 2 -6.77 -17.30 -29.32
C LYS A 2 -5.49 -16.44 -29.27
N LYS A 3 -5.01 -15.95 -30.41
CA LYS A 3 -3.81 -15.10 -30.53
C LYS A 3 -4.04 -13.70 -29.91
N ASP A 4 -5.27 -13.20 -29.99
CA ASP A 4 -5.66 -11.89 -29.47
C ASP A 4 -5.77 -11.89 -27.94
N ILE A 5 -6.31 -12.97 -27.36
CA ILE A 5 -6.41 -13.14 -25.89
C ILE A 5 -5.02 -13.22 -25.25
N LYS A 6 -4.09 -13.99 -25.83
CA LYS A 6 -2.70 -14.02 -25.33
C LYS A 6 -2.05 -12.65 -25.36
N LYS A 7 -2.22 -11.90 -26.45
CA LYS A 7 -1.69 -10.53 -26.57
C LYS A 7 -2.28 -9.60 -25.51
N GLN A 8 -3.60 -9.66 -25.30
CA GLN A 8 -4.29 -8.87 -24.27
C GLN A 8 -3.82 -9.23 -22.86
N ALA A 9 -3.65 -10.52 -22.55
CA ALA A 9 -3.14 -10.96 -21.26
C ALA A 9 -1.71 -10.47 -21.00
N ILE A 10 -0.81 -10.54 -22.00
CA ILE A 10 0.55 -10.01 -21.88
C ILE A 10 0.53 -8.50 -21.63
N ILE A 11 -0.27 -7.75 -22.40
CA ILE A 11 -0.41 -6.30 -22.23
C ILE A 11 -0.92 -5.98 -20.82
N PHE A 12 -1.93 -6.71 -20.35
CA PHE A 12 -2.49 -6.56 -19.00
C PHE A 12 -1.44 -6.79 -17.91
N ILE A 13 -0.69 -7.91 -17.98
CA ILE A 13 0.38 -8.22 -17.02
C ILE A 13 1.48 -7.15 -17.06
N LEU A 14 1.85 -6.66 -18.25
CA LEU A 14 2.85 -5.62 -18.40
C LEU A 14 2.42 -4.32 -17.71
N PHE A 15 1.20 -3.86 -17.94
CA PHE A 15 0.68 -2.65 -17.30
C PHE A 15 0.57 -2.81 -15.78
N LEU A 16 0.01 -3.92 -15.29
CA LEU A 16 -0.04 -4.19 -13.85
C LEU A 16 1.36 -4.33 -13.23
N GLY A 17 2.32 -4.87 -13.98
CA GLY A 17 3.72 -4.97 -13.60
C GLY A 17 4.33 -3.59 -13.40
N ILE A 18 4.15 -2.68 -14.36
CA ILE A 18 4.63 -1.29 -14.28
C ILE A 18 4.00 -0.57 -13.09
N ILE A 19 2.67 -0.67 -12.91
CA ILE A 19 1.97 -0.04 -11.78
C ILE A 19 2.47 -0.60 -10.45
N SER A 20 2.64 -1.92 -10.35
CA SER A 20 3.19 -2.57 -9.16
C SER A 20 4.60 -2.11 -8.87
N PHE A 21 5.46 -2.05 -9.89
CA PHE A 21 6.85 -1.64 -9.75
C PHE A 21 6.96 -0.24 -9.16
N PHE A 22 6.29 0.76 -9.76
CA PHE A 22 6.36 2.13 -9.25
C PHE A 22 5.78 2.27 -7.85
N SER A 23 4.70 1.54 -7.58
CA SER A 23 4.12 1.59 -6.26
C SER A 23 5.00 0.95 -5.19
N ASP A 24 5.61 -0.20 -5.49
CA ASP A 24 6.50 -0.87 -4.54
C ASP A 24 7.81 -0.08 -4.38
N PHE A 25 8.33 0.53 -5.45
CA PHE A 25 9.47 1.45 -5.39
C PHE A 25 9.20 2.63 -4.44
N THR A 26 8.02 3.26 -4.58
CA THR A 26 7.63 4.39 -3.73
C THR A 26 7.43 3.94 -2.28
N HIS A 27 6.73 2.83 -2.06
CA HIS A 27 6.45 2.28 -0.74
C HIS A 27 7.73 1.87 0.00
N GLU A 28 8.60 1.08 -0.62
CA GLU A 28 9.84 0.62 0.02
C GLU A 28 10.83 1.77 0.19
N GLY A 29 10.88 2.71 -0.75
CA GLY A 29 11.66 3.94 -0.62
C GLY A 29 11.21 4.78 0.58
N ALA A 30 9.91 5.02 0.73
CA ALA A 30 9.35 5.75 1.86
C ALA A 30 9.61 5.01 3.19
N ARG A 31 9.40 3.69 3.22
CA ARG A 31 9.62 2.85 4.40
C ARG A 31 11.05 2.91 4.92
N SER A 32 12.04 3.04 4.03
CA SER A 32 13.45 3.13 4.41
C SER A 32 13.78 4.37 5.27
N ILE A 33 12.99 5.44 5.15
CA ILE A 33 13.24 6.72 5.83
C ILE A 33 12.23 7.08 6.92
N TYR A 34 11.14 6.32 7.08
CA TYR A 34 10.08 6.66 8.07
C TYR A 34 10.58 6.86 9.49
N GLY A 35 11.54 6.05 9.93
CA GLY A 35 12.11 6.20 11.28
C GLY A 35 12.79 7.56 11.47
N GLN A 36 13.67 7.94 10.53
CA GLN A 36 14.34 9.23 10.56
C GLN A 36 13.37 10.38 10.35
N TYR A 37 12.44 10.24 9.40
CA TYR A 37 11.42 11.24 9.11
C TYR A 37 10.57 11.57 10.36
N LEU A 38 10.04 10.54 11.03
CA LEU A 38 9.26 10.72 12.26
C LEU A 38 10.09 11.36 13.38
N ASN A 39 11.37 11.00 13.49
CA ASN A 39 12.28 11.59 14.47
C ASN A 39 12.50 13.09 14.21
N VAL A 40 12.72 13.49 12.95
CA VAL A 40 12.92 14.90 12.55
C VAL A 40 11.69 15.76 12.85
N ILE A 41 10.49 15.22 12.71
CA ILE A 41 9.22 15.91 13.05
C ILE A 41 8.85 15.75 14.54
N GLY A 42 9.82 15.41 15.40
CA GLY A 42 9.64 15.44 16.86
C GLY A 42 8.93 14.23 17.47
N ALA A 43 8.75 13.13 16.75
CA ALA A 43 8.25 11.89 17.35
C ALA A 43 9.33 11.23 18.22
N SER A 44 8.93 10.73 19.40
CA SER A 44 9.83 10.00 20.29
C SER A 44 10.21 8.63 19.69
N ALA A 45 11.36 8.08 20.12
CA ALA A 45 11.80 6.75 19.70
C ALA A 45 10.75 5.65 19.96
N PHE A 46 9.99 5.78 21.05
CA PHE A 46 8.87 4.90 21.36
C PHE A 46 7.78 4.96 20.28
N ILE A 47 7.36 6.17 19.86
CA ILE A 47 6.35 6.34 18.81
C ILE A 47 6.84 5.80 17.47
N VAL A 48 8.11 6.01 17.13
CA VAL A 48 8.73 5.48 15.91
C VAL A 48 8.65 3.95 15.90
N ALA A 49 9.14 3.30 16.96
CA ALA A 49 9.14 1.84 17.08
C ALA A 49 7.71 1.27 17.10
N PHE A 50 6.81 1.91 17.84
CA PHE A 50 5.41 1.52 17.92
C PHE A 50 4.73 1.62 16.55
N THR A 51 4.94 2.70 15.82
CA THR A 51 4.36 2.89 14.48
C THR A 51 4.88 1.85 13.50
N ALA A 52 6.17 1.51 13.55
CA ALA A 52 6.75 0.48 12.70
C ALA A 52 6.13 -0.91 13.00
N GLY A 53 6.04 -1.28 14.27
CA GLY A 53 5.45 -2.55 14.69
C GLY A 53 3.96 -2.64 14.39
N LEU A 54 3.19 -1.60 14.73
CA LEU A 54 1.76 -1.53 14.49
C LEU A 54 1.45 -1.53 12.99
N GLY A 55 2.24 -0.82 12.18
CA GLY A 55 2.07 -0.79 10.73
C GLY A 55 2.26 -2.16 10.08
N GLU A 56 3.25 -2.93 10.54
CA GLU A 56 3.46 -4.30 10.04
C GLU A 56 2.32 -5.23 10.49
N PHE A 57 1.90 -5.12 11.75
CA PHE A 57 0.77 -5.89 12.26
C PHE A 57 -0.51 -5.61 11.47
N ILE A 58 -0.87 -4.34 11.27
CA ILE A 58 -2.04 -3.93 10.47
C ILE A 58 -1.92 -4.45 9.04
N GLY A 59 -0.75 -4.28 8.42
CA GLY A 59 -0.50 -4.73 7.05
C GLY A 59 -0.77 -6.23 6.87
N GLN A 60 -0.30 -7.07 7.79
CA GLN A 60 -0.48 -8.51 7.70
C GLN A 60 -1.87 -8.97 8.15
N ALA A 61 -2.39 -8.43 9.25
CA ALA A 61 -3.70 -8.78 9.79
C ALA A 61 -4.81 -8.42 8.80
N LEU A 62 -4.77 -7.21 8.23
CA LEU A 62 -5.77 -6.80 7.24
C LEU A 62 -5.64 -7.57 5.94
N ARG A 63 -4.45 -8.07 5.57
CA ARG A 63 -4.30 -8.88 4.36
C ARG A 63 -5.11 -10.18 4.43
N LEU A 64 -5.20 -10.78 5.61
CA LEU A 64 -6.05 -11.96 5.84
C LEU A 64 -7.53 -11.62 5.68
N LEU A 65 -7.99 -10.55 6.33
CA LEU A 65 -9.39 -10.12 6.28
C LEU A 65 -9.81 -9.67 4.89
N THR A 66 -8.99 -8.85 4.24
CA THR A 66 -9.24 -8.33 2.89
C THR A 66 -9.19 -9.44 1.84
N GLY A 67 -8.37 -10.47 2.02
CA GLY A 67 -8.40 -11.67 1.18
C GLY A 67 -9.76 -12.38 1.23
N ILE A 68 -10.26 -12.65 2.44
CA ILE A 68 -11.59 -13.28 2.62
C ILE A 68 -12.70 -12.41 2.01
N ILE A 69 -12.63 -11.09 2.18
CA ILE A 69 -13.60 -10.15 1.61
C ILE A 69 -13.51 -10.15 0.08
N ALA A 70 -12.31 -10.14 -0.50
CA ALA A 70 -12.11 -10.17 -1.94
C ALA A 70 -12.70 -11.45 -2.54
N ASP A 71 -12.47 -12.58 -1.91
CA ASP A 71 -12.98 -13.87 -2.38
C ASP A 71 -14.50 -14.00 -2.26
N LYS A 72 -15.09 -13.43 -1.21
CA LYS A 72 -16.55 -13.41 -1.04
C LYS A 72 -17.24 -12.44 -2.00
N THR A 73 -16.69 -11.23 -2.15
CA THR A 73 -17.32 -10.18 -2.96
C THR A 73 -17.04 -10.33 -4.46
N LYS A 74 -15.95 -11.01 -4.83
CA LYS A 74 -15.43 -11.11 -6.20
C LYS A 74 -15.16 -9.76 -6.88
N LYS A 75 -15.12 -8.67 -6.11
CA LYS A 75 -14.88 -7.29 -6.59
C LYS A 75 -13.39 -6.95 -6.66
N TYR A 76 -12.61 -7.82 -7.29
CA TYR A 76 -11.15 -7.73 -7.33
C TYR A 76 -10.65 -6.40 -7.91
N TRP A 77 -11.28 -5.92 -9.00
CA TRP A 77 -10.92 -4.63 -9.61
C TRP A 77 -11.12 -3.44 -8.66
N THR A 78 -12.28 -3.35 -8.02
CA THR A 78 -12.59 -2.26 -7.09
C THR A 78 -11.62 -2.25 -5.91
N MET A 79 -11.33 -3.42 -5.33
CA MET A 79 -10.41 -3.53 -4.21
C MET A 79 -8.98 -3.18 -4.62
N MET A 80 -8.53 -3.63 -5.79
CA MET A 80 -7.21 -3.28 -6.32
C MET A 80 -7.08 -1.77 -6.51
N ILE A 81 -8.03 -1.13 -7.20
CA ILE A 81 -8.00 0.31 -7.47
C ILE A 81 -8.03 1.12 -6.16
N LEU A 82 -8.94 0.79 -5.24
CA LEU A 82 -9.03 1.46 -3.94
C LEU A 82 -7.74 1.31 -3.14
N GLY A 83 -7.18 0.10 -3.07
CA GLY A 83 -5.94 -0.13 -2.33
C GLY A 83 -4.74 0.60 -2.94
N TYR A 84 -4.64 0.68 -4.28
CA TYR A 84 -3.63 1.50 -4.95
C TYR A 84 -3.83 2.99 -4.67
N ALA A 85 -5.07 3.50 -4.78
CA ALA A 85 -5.35 4.91 -4.52
C ALA A 85 -4.97 5.30 -3.08
N VAL A 86 -5.38 4.51 -2.10
CA VAL A 86 -5.03 4.76 -0.69
C VAL A 86 -3.52 4.71 -0.47
N ASN A 87 -2.83 3.69 -1.01
CA ASN A 87 -1.39 3.55 -0.85
C ASN A 87 -0.60 4.68 -1.53
N LEU A 88 -0.94 5.03 -2.77
CA LEU A 88 -0.21 6.03 -3.56
C LEU A 88 -0.52 7.46 -3.14
N LEU A 89 -1.67 7.73 -2.53
CA LEU A 89 -1.99 9.06 -2.00
C LEU A 89 -1.39 9.29 -0.61
N ALA A 90 -1.28 8.25 0.21
CA ALA A 90 -0.75 8.38 1.57
C ALA A 90 0.69 8.89 1.60
N ILE A 91 1.54 8.45 0.67
CA ILE A 91 2.97 8.79 0.67
C ILE A 91 3.22 10.26 0.29
N PRO A 92 2.68 10.82 -0.81
CA PRO A 92 2.84 12.26 -1.11
C PRO A 92 2.24 13.16 -0.04
N LEU A 93 1.15 12.74 0.61
CA LEU A 93 0.56 13.50 1.72
C LEU A 93 1.51 13.62 2.92
N LEU A 94 2.44 12.68 3.12
CA LEU A 94 3.48 12.80 4.15
C LEU A 94 4.37 14.03 3.92
N ALA A 95 4.65 14.38 2.66
CA ALA A 95 5.48 15.55 2.35
C ALA A 95 4.82 16.88 2.76
N LEU A 96 3.50 16.90 2.96
CA LEU A 96 2.74 18.07 3.39
C LEU A 96 2.61 18.18 4.91
N VAL A 97 3.08 17.19 5.67
CA VAL A 97 2.97 17.19 7.12
C VAL A 97 4.00 18.14 7.72
N LYS A 98 3.53 19.03 8.59
CA LYS A 98 4.38 20.00 9.28
C LYS A 98 5.14 19.35 10.44
N PRO A 99 6.36 19.82 10.78
CA PRO A 99 7.20 19.25 11.83
C PRO A 99 6.58 19.18 13.23
N SER A 100 5.53 19.94 13.53
CA SER A 100 4.85 19.92 14.83
C SER A 100 3.68 18.93 14.90
N ILE A 101 3.31 18.28 13.79
CA ILE A 101 2.09 17.49 13.64
C ILE A 101 2.42 16.03 13.30
N TRP A 102 3.30 15.41 14.10
CA TRP A 102 3.80 14.05 13.89
C TRP A 102 2.69 12.98 13.91
N TYR A 103 1.59 13.21 14.62
CA TYR A 103 0.47 12.26 14.69
C TYR A 103 -0.22 12.07 13.33
N VAL A 104 -0.27 13.11 12.49
CA VAL A 104 -0.80 13.00 11.13
C VAL A 104 0.11 12.13 10.27
N ALA A 105 1.44 12.27 10.42
CA ALA A 105 2.39 11.40 9.73
C ALA A 105 2.22 9.93 10.14
N VAL A 106 2.05 9.64 11.44
CA VAL A 106 1.77 8.29 11.92
C VAL A 106 0.50 7.73 11.27
N ILE A 107 -0.59 8.48 11.27
CA ILE A 107 -1.86 8.06 10.66
C ILE A 107 -1.69 7.76 9.17
N LEU A 108 -1.00 8.63 8.42
CA LEU A 108 -0.73 8.43 7.00
C LEU A 108 0.12 7.19 6.73
N ILE A 109 1.16 6.94 7.54
CA ILE A 109 1.96 5.71 7.47
C ILE A 109 1.07 4.48 7.69
N LEU A 110 0.15 4.50 8.65
CA LEU A 110 -0.76 3.37 8.89
C LEU A 110 -1.77 3.20 7.74
N ILE A 111 -2.33 4.28 7.21
CA ILE A 111 -3.25 4.27 6.06
C ILE A 111 -2.57 3.67 4.82
N GLU A 112 -1.31 4.00 4.59
CA GLU A 112 -0.51 3.39 3.52
C GLU A 112 -0.49 1.86 3.64
N ARG A 113 -0.34 1.32 4.87
CA ARG A 113 -0.34 -0.14 5.15
C ARG A 113 -1.70 -0.75 4.85
N VAL A 114 -2.78 -0.07 5.21
CA VAL A 114 -4.16 -0.47 4.90
C VAL A 114 -4.35 -0.58 3.39
N GLY A 115 -3.93 0.44 2.62
CA GLY A 115 -4.03 0.42 1.15
C GLY A 115 -3.30 -0.77 0.52
N LYS A 116 -2.06 -1.05 0.97
CA LYS A 116 -1.28 -2.21 0.52
C LYS A 116 -1.97 -3.52 0.87
N ALA A 117 -2.53 -3.64 2.08
CA ALA A 117 -3.25 -4.84 2.51
C ALA A 117 -4.48 -5.11 1.63
N ILE A 118 -5.25 -4.09 1.27
CA ILE A 118 -6.47 -4.22 0.44
C ILE A 118 -6.13 -4.68 -0.99
N ARG A 119 -5.11 -4.06 -1.63
CA ARG A 119 -4.80 -4.38 -3.04
C ARG A 119 -4.11 -5.73 -3.21
N SER A 120 -3.36 -6.19 -2.22
CA SER A 120 -2.46 -7.34 -2.38
C SER A 120 -3.19 -8.63 -2.77
N PRO A 121 -4.24 -9.08 -2.05
CA PRO A 121 -4.95 -10.31 -2.43
C PRO A 121 -5.73 -10.14 -3.75
N ALA A 122 -6.30 -8.96 -3.99
CA ALA A 122 -7.05 -8.68 -5.21
C ALA A 122 -6.16 -8.69 -6.47
N LYS A 123 -4.97 -8.10 -6.38
CA LYS A 123 -3.97 -8.14 -7.44
C LYS A 123 -3.55 -9.57 -7.73
N SER A 124 -3.20 -10.34 -6.70
CA SER A 124 -2.81 -11.75 -6.86
C SER A 124 -3.89 -12.54 -7.58
N ALA A 125 -5.16 -12.41 -7.19
CA ALA A 125 -6.27 -13.10 -7.83
C ALA A 125 -6.48 -12.72 -9.31
N LEU A 126 -6.20 -11.46 -9.70
CA LEU A 126 -6.33 -10.99 -11.08
C LEU A 126 -5.17 -11.44 -11.99
N THR A 127 -3.99 -11.67 -11.41
CA THR A 127 -2.78 -12.06 -12.16
C THR A 127 -2.48 -13.55 -12.13
N SER A 128 -3.26 -14.33 -11.36
CA SER A 128 -3.21 -15.79 -11.30
C SER A 128 -3.88 -16.41 -12.52
#